data_AF-A0A378B4L1-F1
#
_entry.id   AF-A0A378B4L1-F1
#
_cell.length_a   1.000
_cell.length_b   1.000
_cell.length_c   1.000
_cell.angle_alpha   90.00
_cell.angle_beta   90.00
_cell.angle_gamma   90.00
#
_symmetry.space_group_name_H-M   'P 1'
#
loop_
_entity.id
_entity.type
_entity.pdbx_description
1 polymer ?
#
loop_
_entity_poly.entity_id
_entity_poly.type
_entity_poly.pdbx_seq_one_letter_code
_entity_poly.pdbx_strand_id
1 'polypeptide(L)'
;MRQALLHATNARQVVETLFSANYPQATSVLASSAAGYVNLSDKLTFDQAKARQLLDDAGWKPAADGIRSKDGQRLALTVYESLPQPQNKEVLQLIAQQWRQVGVALTVKAGDAGSRTLDNLDPQKTPLTVSEVGRADPDVVKSMFFPNNRDALLQKGGSSDKVQRFRDDKLNDLLTGISAAVEPQQRLQLTGDAQRYLIDNAYVILFSKSRRCSPARRGSKASASRPSVVRRSTARGWTSTKRPVMSAYLLRRFGQGLLVLWAAFTLTFFLLQVLPGDAVLIKFQNPDLGLSPAQIAEMRLAYGADSPLWRQYLHTLLAMLHGDFGYSLQAGLAVSSLIASNLPDTLSLALPAFLLAVALAFALAFASRLPGLRWLSNFLQSLPVLFISLPTFWLGIALIQLFSFQFALDPGNQPGPLEGLILPVIAVALPISAPLAQILMRSMDQVAVQPFVAGRPRQGHERNGRPLAPCDGECPAAGAEYCRAAARRTDCRGADHRDRLRPQRPRPADPAGGQ
;
A
#
# COMPACT_ATOMS: atom_id res chain seq x y z
N MET A 1 4.07 -37.94 5.41
CA MET A 1 3.03 -36.94 5.07
C MET A 1 3.55 -35.83 4.16
N ARG A 2 4.42 -34.90 4.60
CA ARG A 2 4.85 -33.76 3.76
C ARG A 2 5.40 -34.14 2.39
N GLN A 3 6.28 -35.16 2.34
CA GLN A 3 6.80 -35.69 1.08
C GLN A 3 5.70 -36.24 0.15
N ALA A 4 4.65 -36.84 0.71
CA ALA A 4 3.51 -37.29 -0.08
C ALA A 4 2.73 -36.11 -0.68
N LEU A 5 2.54 -35.02 0.07
CA LEU A 5 1.87 -33.80 -0.44
C LEU A 5 2.67 -33.14 -1.56
N LEU A 6 4.00 -33.11 -1.45
CA LEU A 6 4.89 -32.64 -2.51
C LEU A 6 4.66 -33.45 -3.79
N HIS A 7 4.69 -34.78 -3.71
CA HIS A 7 4.45 -35.67 -4.86
C HIS A 7 2.99 -35.64 -5.37
N ALA A 8 2.03 -35.32 -4.52
CA ALA A 8 0.62 -35.17 -4.90
C ALA A 8 0.31 -33.84 -5.61
N THR A 9 1.24 -32.89 -5.63
CA THR A 9 1.03 -31.55 -6.20
C THR A 9 1.54 -31.47 -7.63
N ASN A 10 0.64 -31.30 -8.59
CA ASN A 10 0.99 -31.05 -9.99
C ASN A 10 1.13 -29.55 -10.26
N ALA A 11 2.31 -29.02 -9.96
CA ALA A 11 2.64 -27.61 -10.16
C ALA A 11 2.51 -27.16 -11.63
N ARG A 12 2.79 -28.06 -12.58
CA ARG A 12 2.65 -27.77 -14.02
C ARG A 12 1.19 -27.49 -14.38
N GLN A 13 0.28 -28.36 -13.96
CA GLN A 13 -1.16 -28.17 -14.18
C GLN A 13 -1.67 -26.87 -13.54
N VAL A 14 -1.20 -26.53 -12.34
CA VAL A 14 -1.56 -25.27 -11.66
C VAL A 14 -1.16 -24.08 -12.52
N VAL A 15 0.07 -24.06 -13.02
CA VAL A 15 0.60 -22.99 -13.87
C VAL A 15 -0.18 -22.89 -15.19
N GLU A 16 -0.35 -24.01 -15.90
CA GLU A 16 -1.02 -24.06 -17.21
C GLU A 16 -2.51 -23.70 -17.15
N THR A 17 -3.18 -24.02 -16.04
CA THR A 17 -4.63 -23.78 -15.89
C THR A 17 -4.93 -22.36 -15.45
N LEU A 18 -4.16 -21.82 -14.49
CA LEU A 18 -4.52 -20.58 -13.79
C LEU A 18 -3.70 -19.39 -14.26
N PHE A 19 -2.47 -19.60 -14.72
CA PHE A 19 -1.55 -18.52 -15.01
C PHE A 19 -1.24 -18.37 -16.52
N SER A 20 -0.89 -17.15 -16.91
CA SER A 20 -0.38 -16.87 -18.26
C SER A 20 1.08 -17.34 -18.41
N ALA A 21 1.58 -17.38 -19.65
CA ALA A 21 2.97 -17.73 -19.98
C ALA A 21 4.05 -16.90 -19.23
N ASN A 22 3.67 -15.79 -18.60
CA ASN A 22 4.58 -14.95 -17.81
C ASN A 22 4.93 -15.51 -16.41
N TYR A 23 4.26 -16.58 -15.97
CA TYR A 23 4.44 -17.20 -14.66
C TYR A 23 4.98 -18.63 -14.82
N PRO A 24 6.30 -18.82 -14.98
CA PRO A 24 6.86 -20.15 -15.12
C PRO A 24 6.75 -20.95 -13.82
N GLN A 25 6.74 -22.28 -13.95
CA GLN A 25 6.80 -23.20 -12.82
C GLN A 25 8.04 -22.91 -11.94
N ALA A 26 7.84 -22.91 -10.63
CA ALA A 26 8.94 -22.77 -9.68
C ALA A 26 9.77 -24.06 -9.64
N THR A 27 11.10 -23.93 -9.78
CA THR A 27 12.04 -25.07 -9.73
C THR A 27 12.93 -25.06 -8.49
N SER A 28 12.73 -24.10 -7.59
CA SER A 28 13.50 -23.94 -6.36
C SER A 28 12.80 -22.98 -5.40
N VAL A 29 13.27 -22.93 -4.15
CA VAL A 29 12.76 -21.97 -3.14
C VAL A 29 13.12 -20.54 -3.53
N LEU A 30 14.28 -20.33 -4.16
CA LEU A 30 14.63 -19.04 -4.75
C LEU A 30 14.23 -18.97 -6.23
N ALA A 31 13.91 -17.75 -6.66
CA ALA A 31 13.75 -17.43 -8.07
C ALA A 31 15.06 -17.68 -8.83
N SER A 32 14.98 -18.21 -10.06
CA SER A 32 16.14 -18.41 -10.95
C SER A 32 16.99 -17.18 -11.28
N SER A 33 16.51 -15.98 -10.93
CA SER A 33 17.20 -14.70 -11.10
C SER A 33 17.87 -14.19 -9.82
N ALA A 34 17.70 -14.89 -8.69
CA ALA A 34 18.28 -14.51 -7.40
C ALA A 34 19.66 -15.16 -7.21
N ALA A 35 20.52 -14.48 -6.45
CA ALA A 35 21.84 -15.00 -6.11
C ALA A 35 21.72 -16.25 -5.23
N GLY A 36 22.51 -17.29 -5.53
CA GLY A 36 22.49 -18.55 -4.78
C GLY A 36 21.38 -19.51 -5.21
N TYR A 37 20.62 -19.19 -6.27
CA TYR A 37 19.67 -20.13 -6.87
C TYR A 37 20.34 -21.46 -7.23
N VAL A 38 19.66 -22.56 -6.89
CA VAL A 38 19.98 -23.90 -7.35
C VAL A 38 18.75 -24.49 -8.03
N ASN A 39 18.92 -25.14 -9.17
CA ASN A 39 17.82 -25.84 -9.84
C ASN A 39 17.55 -27.17 -9.14
N LEU A 40 16.33 -27.37 -8.65
CA LEU A 40 15.87 -28.56 -7.92
C LEU A 40 14.66 -29.21 -8.61
N SER A 41 14.47 -28.96 -9.92
CA SER A 41 13.34 -29.51 -10.68
C SER A 41 13.26 -31.04 -10.65
N ASP A 42 14.40 -31.71 -10.53
CA ASP A 42 14.53 -33.17 -10.37
C ASP A 42 13.87 -33.70 -9.09
N LYS A 43 13.80 -32.86 -8.04
CA LYS A 43 13.18 -33.20 -6.75
C LYS A 43 11.70 -32.83 -6.66
N LEU A 44 11.15 -32.14 -7.66
CA LEU A 44 9.78 -31.60 -7.66
C LEU A 44 8.84 -32.37 -8.59
N THR A 45 9.01 -33.70 -8.65
CA THR A 45 8.26 -34.58 -9.55
C THR A 45 6.87 -34.89 -8.99
N PHE A 46 5.84 -34.68 -9.82
CA PHE A 46 4.48 -35.12 -9.53
C PHE A 46 4.34 -36.64 -9.74
N ASP A 47 3.93 -37.36 -8.70
CA ASP A 47 3.71 -38.80 -8.69
C ASP A 47 2.66 -39.17 -7.63
N GLN A 48 1.42 -39.39 -8.07
CA GLN A 48 0.33 -39.77 -7.16
C GLN A 48 0.49 -41.17 -6.57
N ALA A 49 1.09 -42.11 -7.29
CA ALA A 49 1.25 -43.47 -6.80
C ALA A 49 2.24 -43.48 -5.63
N LYS A 50 3.37 -42.80 -5.80
CA LYS A 50 4.34 -42.58 -4.73
C LYS A 50 3.75 -41.80 -3.56
N ALA A 51 2.92 -40.77 -3.82
CA ALA A 51 2.23 -40.06 -2.76
C ALA A 51 1.31 -40.98 -1.92
N ARG A 52 0.54 -41.86 -2.56
CA ARG A 52 -0.30 -42.86 -1.86
C ARG A 52 0.57 -43.82 -1.04
N GLN A 53 1.61 -44.39 -1.64
CA GLN A 53 2.55 -45.27 -0.97
C GLN A 53 3.16 -44.62 0.28
N LEU A 54 3.66 -43.39 0.19
CA LEU A 54 4.24 -42.66 1.32
C LEU A 54 3.22 -42.37 2.44
N LEU A 55 1.92 -42.27 2.12
CA LEU A 55 0.86 -42.14 3.12
C LEU A 55 0.55 -43.50 3.77
N ASP A 56 0.47 -44.56 2.96
CA ASP A 56 0.28 -45.93 3.43
C ASP A 56 1.41 -46.38 4.38
N ASP A 57 2.66 -46.16 3.98
CA ASP A 57 3.86 -46.46 4.78
C ASP A 57 3.89 -45.66 6.10
N ALA A 58 3.31 -44.45 6.09
CA ALA A 58 3.18 -43.62 7.28
C ALA A 58 1.97 -44.00 8.17
N GLY A 59 1.20 -45.01 7.78
CA GLY A 59 0.04 -45.54 8.51
C GLY A 59 -1.27 -44.78 8.26
N TRP A 60 -1.33 -43.89 7.28
CA TRP A 60 -2.56 -43.18 6.90
C TRP A 60 -3.36 -44.05 5.95
N LYS A 61 -4.44 -44.69 6.40
CA LYS A 61 -5.24 -45.61 5.59
C LYS A 61 -6.51 -44.95 5.05
N PRO A 62 -6.98 -45.30 3.83
CA PRO A 62 -8.24 -44.76 3.31
C PRO A 62 -9.43 -45.08 4.24
N ALA A 63 -10.27 -44.09 4.53
CA ALA A 63 -11.55 -44.30 5.21
C ALA A 63 -12.71 -44.40 4.20
N ALA A 64 -13.92 -44.68 4.70
CA ALA A 64 -15.11 -44.90 3.88
C ALA A 64 -15.51 -43.70 3.01
N ASP A 65 -15.16 -42.49 3.41
CA ASP A 65 -15.45 -41.25 2.67
C ASP A 65 -14.33 -40.83 1.71
N GLY A 66 -13.32 -41.69 1.52
CA GLY A 66 -12.18 -41.46 0.66
C GLY A 66 -11.07 -40.59 1.27
N ILE A 67 -11.26 -40.04 2.48
CA ILE A 67 -10.21 -39.31 3.19
C ILE A 67 -9.44 -40.27 4.09
N ARG A 68 -8.11 -40.20 4.09
CA ARG A 68 -7.27 -41.09 4.89
C ARG A 68 -7.37 -40.73 6.37
N SER A 69 -7.21 -41.74 7.22
CA SER A 69 -7.20 -41.60 8.67
C SER A 69 -6.09 -42.42 9.32
N LYS A 70 -5.63 -41.96 10.48
CA LYS A 70 -4.64 -42.64 11.32
C LYS A 70 -5.01 -42.38 12.78
N ASP A 71 -5.06 -43.43 13.59
CA ASP A 71 -5.34 -43.34 15.03
C ASP A 71 -6.61 -42.52 15.37
N GLY A 72 -7.67 -42.69 14.57
CA GLY A 72 -8.94 -41.95 14.71
C GLY A 72 -8.90 -40.50 14.19
N GLN A 73 -7.73 -39.98 13.79
CA GLN A 73 -7.60 -38.65 13.20
C GLN A 73 -7.74 -38.71 11.69
N ARG A 74 -8.56 -37.82 11.13
CA ARG A 74 -8.71 -37.64 9.69
C ARG A 74 -7.58 -36.78 9.15
N LEU A 75 -7.10 -37.09 7.95
CA LEU A 75 -6.08 -36.31 7.24
C LEU A 75 -6.71 -35.07 6.59
N ALA A 76 -7.13 -34.14 7.44
CA ALA A 76 -7.74 -32.88 7.06
C ALA A 76 -6.82 -31.71 7.44
N LEU A 77 -6.46 -30.91 6.44
CA LEU A 77 -5.58 -29.76 6.58
C LEU A 77 -6.35 -28.49 6.23
N THR A 78 -5.92 -27.38 6.81
CA THR A 78 -6.53 -26.06 6.63
C THR A 78 -5.46 -25.06 6.26
N VAL A 79 -5.82 -24.12 5.39
CA VAL A 79 -4.94 -23.04 4.93
C VAL A 79 -5.78 -21.79 4.70
N TYR A 80 -5.28 -20.61 5.04
CA TYR A 80 -5.94 -19.36 4.65
C TYR A 80 -5.52 -18.93 3.24
N GLU A 81 -6.45 -18.34 2.51
CA GLU A 81 -6.11 -17.62 1.28
C GLU A 81 -5.17 -16.43 1.57
N SER A 82 -4.26 -16.18 0.64
CA SER A 82 -3.33 -15.06 0.68
C SER A 82 -3.74 -13.97 -0.29
N LEU A 83 -4.51 -12.99 0.21
CA LEU A 83 -5.09 -11.90 -0.59
C LEU A 83 -4.11 -11.09 -1.45
N PRO A 84 -2.84 -10.84 -1.03
CA PRO A 84 -1.89 -10.13 -1.89
C PRO A 84 -1.51 -10.90 -3.17
N GLN A 85 -1.76 -12.21 -3.22
CA GLN A 85 -1.37 -13.06 -4.34
C GLN A 85 -2.53 -13.25 -5.32
N PRO A 86 -2.33 -13.00 -6.62
CA PRO A 86 -3.37 -13.20 -7.61
C PRO A 86 -3.76 -14.67 -7.68
N GLN A 87 -5.06 -14.93 -7.81
CA GLN A 87 -5.63 -16.27 -8.00
C GLN A 87 -5.24 -17.29 -6.91
N ASN A 88 -4.85 -16.84 -5.72
CA ASN A 88 -4.34 -17.73 -4.68
C ASN A 88 -5.39 -18.75 -4.22
N LYS A 89 -6.64 -18.30 -4.10
CA LYS A 89 -7.74 -19.17 -3.72
C LYS A 89 -7.94 -20.28 -4.74
N GLU A 90 -7.94 -19.95 -6.02
CA GLU A 90 -8.08 -20.87 -7.14
C GLU A 90 -6.92 -21.87 -7.19
N VAL A 91 -5.69 -21.41 -6.94
CA VAL A 91 -4.52 -22.29 -6.80
C VAL A 91 -4.72 -23.29 -5.67
N LEU A 92 -5.10 -22.81 -4.48
CA LEU A 92 -5.31 -23.68 -3.32
C LEU A 92 -6.48 -24.65 -3.53
N GLN A 93 -7.53 -24.24 -4.24
CA GLN A 93 -8.65 -25.12 -4.61
C GLN A 93 -8.22 -26.22 -5.59
N LEU A 94 -7.40 -25.90 -6.59
CA LEU A 94 -6.85 -26.90 -7.50
C LEU A 94 -5.91 -27.87 -6.77
N ILE A 95 -5.07 -27.37 -5.86
CA ILE A 95 -4.24 -28.23 -4.99
C ILE A 95 -5.13 -29.11 -4.10
N ALA A 96 -6.21 -28.57 -3.54
CA ALA A 96 -7.16 -29.34 -2.73
C ALA A 96 -7.78 -30.49 -3.54
N GLN A 97 -8.15 -30.25 -4.81
CA GLN A 97 -8.63 -31.29 -5.71
C GLN A 97 -7.57 -32.36 -5.97
N GLN A 98 -6.32 -31.97 -6.24
CA GLN A 98 -5.21 -32.92 -6.45
C GLN A 98 -4.93 -33.77 -5.21
N TRP A 99 -4.92 -33.15 -4.03
CA TRP A 99 -4.69 -33.82 -2.75
C TRP A 99 -5.83 -34.75 -2.35
N ARG A 100 -7.07 -34.42 -2.71
CA ARG A 100 -8.23 -35.30 -2.49
C ARG A 100 -8.08 -36.64 -3.21
N GLN A 101 -7.42 -36.67 -4.38
CA GLN A 101 -7.18 -37.92 -5.13
C GLN A 101 -6.20 -38.88 -4.45
N VAL A 102 -5.45 -38.41 -3.46
CA VAL A 102 -4.59 -39.24 -2.60
C VAL A 102 -5.15 -39.40 -1.18
N GLY A 103 -6.38 -38.92 -0.95
CA GLY A 103 -7.10 -39.05 0.31
C GLY A 103 -6.71 -38.01 1.36
N VAL A 104 -6.30 -36.81 0.95
CA VAL A 104 -6.03 -35.68 1.85
C VAL A 104 -7.11 -34.62 1.63
N ALA A 105 -7.79 -34.19 2.69
CA ALA A 105 -8.70 -33.06 2.61
C ALA A 105 -7.94 -31.76 2.87
N LEU A 106 -8.08 -30.76 2.00
CA LEU A 106 -7.57 -29.41 2.21
C LEU A 106 -8.73 -28.42 2.20
N THR A 107 -8.90 -27.68 3.29
CA THR A 107 -9.91 -26.63 3.42
C THR A 107 -9.28 -25.25 3.26
N VAL A 108 -9.75 -24.49 2.28
CA VAL A 108 -9.28 -23.12 2.03
C VAL A 108 -10.18 -22.14 2.79
N LYS A 109 -9.62 -21.51 3.83
CA LYS A 109 -10.31 -20.52 4.65
C LYS A 109 -10.20 -19.13 4.02
N ALA A 110 -11.33 -18.43 3.99
CA ALA A 110 -11.36 -16.98 3.83
C ALA A 110 -11.41 -16.32 5.22
N GLY A 111 -10.78 -15.16 5.38
CA GLY A 111 -10.77 -14.43 6.64
C GLY A 111 -10.10 -13.08 6.53
N ASP A 112 -10.38 -12.19 7.47
CA ASP A 112 -9.65 -10.92 7.59
C ASP A 112 -8.19 -11.16 8.02
N ALA A 113 -7.35 -10.14 7.84
CA ALA A 113 -5.93 -10.25 8.11
C ALA A 113 -5.60 -10.52 9.59
N GLY A 114 -6.41 -10.03 10.53
CA GLY A 114 -6.22 -10.22 11.97
C GLY A 114 -6.49 -11.66 12.39
N SER A 115 -7.68 -12.16 12.03
CA SER A 115 -8.07 -13.56 12.29
C SER A 115 -7.09 -14.55 11.67
N ARG A 116 -6.67 -14.32 10.43
CA ARG A 116 -5.66 -15.13 9.76
C ARG A 116 -4.32 -15.12 10.51
N THR A 117 -3.88 -13.95 10.98
CA THR A 117 -2.59 -13.83 11.68
C THR A 117 -2.60 -14.63 12.97
N LEU A 118 -3.66 -14.54 13.76
CA LEU A 118 -3.79 -15.28 15.02
C LEU A 118 -3.93 -16.79 14.81
N ASP A 119 -4.74 -17.21 13.84
CA ASP A 119 -4.91 -18.63 13.53
C ASP A 119 -3.61 -19.23 12.98
N ASN A 120 -2.87 -18.50 12.13
CA ASN A 120 -1.58 -18.93 11.57
C ASN A 120 -0.50 -19.20 12.61
N LEU A 121 -0.63 -18.70 13.84
CA LEU A 121 0.28 -19.05 14.94
C LEU A 121 -0.05 -20.42 15.56
N ASP A 122 -1.17 -21.03 15.19
CA ASP A 122 -1.65 -22.29 15.75
C ASP A 122 -1.63 -23.42 14.70
N PRO A 123 -0.65 -24.33 14.76
CA PRO A 123 -0.56 -25.43 13.80
C PRO A 123 -1.78 -26.36 13.81
N GLN A 124 -2.56 -26.40 14.89
CA GLN A 124 -3.78 -27.22 14.96
C GLN A 124 -4.94 -26.57 14.19
N LYS A 125 -4.93 -25.24 14.07
CA LYS A 125 -5.95 -24.50 13.30
C LYS A 125 -5.59 -24.32 11.85
N THR A 126 -4.31 -24.10 11.55
CA THR A 126 -3.77 -23.83 10.20
C THR A 126 -2.37 -24.43 10.09
N PRO A 127 -2.25 -25.73 9.79
CA PRO A 127 -0.96 -26.39 9.63
C PRO A 127 -0.19 -25.98 8.37
N LEU A 128 -0.82 -25.19 7.48
CA LEU A 128 -0.26 -24.72 6.22
C LEU A 128 -0.38 -23.20 6.13
N THR A 129 0.67 -22.58 5.60
CA THR A 129 0.69 -21.14 5.31
C THR A 129 1.19 -20.90 3.90
N VAL A 130 0.58 -19.93 3.22
CA VAL A 130 1.07 -19.45 1.94
C VAL A 130 2.03 -18.30 2.19
N SER A 131 3.20 -18.35 1.58
CA SER A 131 4.17 -17.27 1.67
C SER A 131 4.88 -17.00 0.36
N GLU A 132 5.19 -15.73 0.15
CA GLU A 132 5.99 -15.21 -0.94
C GLU A 132 6.73 -13.98 -0.44
N VAL A 133 8.03 -13.89 -0.71
CA VAL A 133 8.84 -12.73 -0.34
C VAL A 133 9.62 -12.26 -1.56
N GLY A 134 9.38 -11.02 -1.99
CA GLY A 134 10.01 -10.42 -3.16
C GLY A 134 11.39 -9.82 -2.91
N ARG A 135 12.36 -10.62 -2.44
CA ARG A 135 13.79 -10.24 -2.32
C ARG A 135 14.67 -11.13 -3.20
N ALA A 136 15.79 -10.58 -3.67
CA ALA A 136 16.73 -11.28 -4.53
C ALA A 136 18.07 -11.62 -3.84
N ASP A 137 18.18 -11.31 -2.54
CA ASP A 137 19.34 -11.62 -1.73
C ASP A 137 19.27 -13.04 -1.13
N PRO A 138 20.41 -13.67 -0.84
CA PRO A 138 20.44 -14.99 -0.17
C PRO A 138 19.80 -15.00 1.23
N ASP A 139 19.85 -13.86 1.93
CA ASP A 139 19.31 -13.71 3.29
C ASP A 139 17.79 -13.88 3.36
N VAL A 140 17.08 -13.80 2.22
CA VAL A 140 15.64 -14.07 2.15
C VAL A 140 15.28 -15.47 2.68
N VAL A 141 16.15 -16.47 2.51
CA VAL A 141 15.92 -17.84 3.00
C VAL A 141 15.92 -17.84 4.53
N LYS A 142 16.92 -17.21 5.17
CA LYS A 142 16.95 -17.02 6.63
C LYS A 142 15.76 -16.20 7.10
N SER A 143 15.47 -15.09 6.42
CA SER A 143 14.34 -14.23 6.76
C SER A 143 13.02 -14.98 6.80
N MET A 144 12.87 -16.01 5.98
CA MET A 144 11.64 -16.76 5.82
C MET A 144 11.50 -17.90 6.84
N PHE A 145 12.57 -18.66 7.09
CA PHE A 145 12.49 -19.93 7.82
C PHE A 145 13.12 -19.92 9.22
N PHE A 146 13.86 -18.87 9.59
CA PHE A 146 14.50 -18.79 10.91
C PHE A 146 13.49 -18.42 12.00
N PRO A 147 13.55 -19.04 13.21
CA PRO A 147 12.54 -18.85 14.27
C PRO A 147 12.39 -17.40 14.74
N ASN A 148 13.48 -16.63 14.76
CA ASN A 148 13.44 -15.23 15.23
C ASN A 148 13.05 -14.23 14.12
N ASN A 149 12.64 -14.71 12.94
CA ASN A 149 12.29 -13.88 11.80
C ASN A 149 10.79 -14.06 11.45
N ARG A 150 10.47 -14.45 10.20
CA ARG A 150 9.08 -14.72 9.81
C ARG A 150 8.58 -16.08 10.29
N ASP A 151 9.50 -16.98 10.62
CA ASP A 151 9.23 -18.27 11.23
C ASP A 151 8.11 -19.06 10.53
N ALA A 152 8.21 -19.19 9.21
CA ALA A 152 7.15 -19.82 8.41
C ALA A 152 6.91 -21.31 8.72
N LEU A 153 7.81 -21.96 9.46
CA LEU A 153 7.66 -23.34 9.92
C LEU A 153 7.14 -23.44 11.36
N LEU A 154 6.94 -22.30 12.05
CA LEU A 154 6.56 -22.21 13.46
C LEU A 154 7.45 -23.07 14.35
N GLN A 155 8.73 -22.74 14.43
CA GLN A 155 9.67 -23.48 15.26
C GLN A 155 9.56 -23.08 16.74
N LYS A 156 9.89 -24.02 17.63
CA LYS A 156 9.98 -23.77 19.06
C LYS A 156 10.97 -22.64 19.35
N GLY A 157 10.49 -21.66 20.11
CA GLY A 157 11.24 -20.44 20.45
C GLY A 157 11.16 -19.35 19.36
N GLY A 158 10.29 -19.51 18.36
CA GLY A 158 10.02 -18.52 17.33
C GLY A 158 8.77 -17.68 17.61
N SER A 159 7.97 -17.48 16.57
CA SER A 159 6.83 -16.55 16.54
C SER A 159 5.60 -17.00 17.32
N SER A 160 5.52 -18.28 17.68
CA SER A 160 4.37 -18.89 18.36
C SER A 160 4.79 -19.66 19.61
N ASP A 161 4.12 -19.35 20.73
CA ASP A 161 4.21 -20.10 21.99
C ASP A 161 3.42 -21.43 21.96
N LYS A 162 2.59 -21.65 20.95
CA LYS A 162 1.81 -22.89 20.79
C LYS A 162 2.67 -24.05 20.28
N VAL A 163 3.85 -23.79 19.73
CA VAL A 163 4.75 -24.86 19.25
C VAL A 163 5.79 -25.22 20.29
N GLN A 164 5.60 -26.39 20.90
CA GLN A 164 6.41 -26.85 22.02
C GLN A 164 7.50 -27.88 21.65
N ARG A 165 7.38 -28.51 20.48
CA ARG A 165 8.19 -29.69 20.12
C ARG A 165 9.04 -29.54 18.86
N PHE A 166 8.52 -28.89 17.82
CA PHE A 166 9.21 -28.86 16.53
C PHE A 166 10.29 -27.78 16.50
N ARG A 167 11.53 -28.17 16.20
CA ARG A 167 12.67 -27.29 15.95
C ARG A 167 13.66 -28.05 15.06
N ASP A 168 14.27 -27.36 14.10
CA ASP A 168 15.23 -27.96 13.17
C ASP A 168 16.58 -27.23 13.28
N ASP A 169 17.43 -27.69 14.21
CA ASP A 169 18.72 -27.06 14.48
C ASP A 169 19.66 -27.12 13.27
N LYS A 170 19.61 -28.20 12.48
CA LYS A 170 20.41 -28.32 11.26
C LYS A 170 20.02 -27.28 10.21
N LEU A 171 18.73 -27.03 10.01
CA LEU A 171 18.29 -25.91 9.17
C LEU A 171 18.75 -24.58 9.77
N ASN A 172 18.56 -24.37 11.07
CA ASN A 172 18.91 -23.13 11.74
C ASN A 172 20.42 -22.80 11.65
N ASP A 173 21.28 -23.82 11.70
CA ASP A 173 22.73 -23.69 11.51
C ASP A 173 23.06 -23.25 10.08
N LEU A 174 22.44 -23.87 9.06
CA LEU A 174 22.59 -23.44 7.67
C LEU A 174 22.15 -21.98 7.48
N LEU A 175 20.99 -21.62 8.01
CA LEU A 175 20.43 -20.27 7.90
C LEU A 175 21.30 -19.22 8.61
N THR A 176 21.84 -19.55 9.79
CA THR A 176 22.76 -18.66 10.52
C THR A 176 24.08 -18.54 9.78
N GLY A 177 24.58 -19.65 9.21
CA GLY A 177 25.77 -19.69 8.36
C GLY A 177 25.67 -18.75 7.15
N ILE A 178 24.52 -18.67 6.48
CA ILE A 178 24.32 -17.73 5.35
C ILE A 178 24.64 -16.29 5.78
N SER A 179 24.10 -15.85 6.93
CA SER A 179 24.32 -14.49 7.43
C SER A 179 25.70 -14.26 8.06
N ALA A 180 26.38 -15.32 8.51
CA ALA A 180 27.69 -15.23 9.17
C ALA A 180 28.86 -15.35 8.17
N ALA A 181 28.63 -15.89 6.98
CA ALA A 181 29.66 -16.08 5.96
C ALA A 181 30.18 -14.74 5.43
N VAL A 182 31.48 -14.51 5.59
CA VAL A 182 32.19 -13.32 5.08
C VAL A 182 32.50 -13.48 3.58
N GLU A 183 32.81 -14.70 3.15
CA GLU A 183 33.14 -15.01 1.75
C GLU A 183 31.88 -15.15 0.88
N PRO A 184 31.76 -14.39 -0.23
CA PRO A 184 30.57 -14.44 -1.09
C PRO A 184 30.25 -15.84 -1.63
N GLN A 185 31.27 -16.61 -2.05
CA GLN A 185 31.05 -17.95 -2.60
C GLN A 185 30.54 -18.93 -1.54
N GLN A 186 31.11 -18.90 -0.33
CA GLN A 186 30.67 -19.73 0.79
C GLN A 186 29.22 -19.42 1.15
N ARG A 187 28.85 -18.13 1.19
CA ARG A 187 27.46 -17.71 1.43
C ARG A 187 26.49 -18.28 0.39
N LEU A 188 26.84 -18.24 -0.90
CA LEU A 188 26.00 -18.78 -1.95
C LEU A 188 25.89 -20.32 -1.88
N GLN A 189 26.97 -21.01 -1.49
CA GLN A 189 26.96 -22.45 -1.26
C GLN A 189 26.01 -22.83 -0.13
N LEU A 190 26.12 -22.19 1.04
CA LEU A 190 25.22 -22.39 2.18
C LEU A 190 23.76 -22.10 1.82
N THR A 191 23.53 -21.11 0.96
CA THR A 191 22.19 -20.78 0.45
C THR A 191 21.65 -21.90 -0.45
N GLY A 192 22.49 -22.49 -1.30
CA GLY A 192 22.14 -23.67 -2.08
C GLY A 192 21.83 -24.88 -1.20
N ASP A 193 22.62 -25.10 -0.15
CA ASP A 193 22.45 -26.21 0.79
C ASP A 193 21.15 -26.07 1.61
N ALA A 194 20.83 -24.85 2.07
CA ALA A 194 19.56 -24.57 2.72
C ALA A 194 18.36 -24.86 1.80
N GLN A 195 18.43 -24.46 0.52
CA GLN A 195 17.36 -24.75 -0.46
C GLN A 195 17.17 -26.26 -0.66
N ARG A 196 18.27 -27.03 -0.82
CA ARG A 196 18.19 -28.50 -0.94
C ARG A 196 17.57 -29.11 0.32
N TYR A 197 18.02 -28.69 1.50
CA TYR A 197 17.53 -29.22 2.77
C TYR A 197 16.03 -28.95 2.99
N LEU A 198 15.55 -27.76 2.61
CA LEU A 198 14.12 -27.43 2.67
C LEU A 198 13.27 -28.35 1.77
N ILE A 199 13.74 -28.66 0.56
CA ILE A 199 13.04 -29.54 -0.38
C ILE A 199 13.13 -31.01 0.04
N ASP A 200 14.29 -31.48 0.49
CA ASP A 200 14.49 -32.88 0.92
C ASP A 200 13.60 -33.24 2.13
N ASN A 201 13.38 -32.28 3.04
CA ASN A 201 12.46 -32.43 4.18
C ASN A 201 10.99 -32.10 3.83
N ALA A 202 10.72 -31.73 2.58
CA ALA A 202 9.43 -31.28 2.06
C ALA A 202 8.79 -30.18 2.92
N TYR A 203 9.59 -29.23 3.40
CA TYR A 203 9.09 -28.07 4.16
C TYR A 203 8.40 -27.02 3.29
N VAL A 204 8.65 -27.06 1.98
CA VAL A 204 8.06 -26.13 1.00
C VAL A 204 7.44 -26.91 -0.15
N ILE A 205 6.23 -26.53 -0.54
CA ILE A 205 5.57 -27.03 -1.75
C ILE A 205 5.51 -25.87 -2.74
N LEU A 206 6.21 -26.02 -3.85
CA LEU A 206 6.39 -24.96 -4.85
C LEU A 206 5.41 -25.15 -6.00
N PHE A 207 4.78 -24.07 -6.47
CA PHE A 207 3.89 -24.11 -7.64
C PHE A 207 4.31 -23.15 -8.76
N SER A 208 4.40 -21.84 -8.49
CA SER A 208 4.65 -20.80 -9.50
C SER A 208 5.70 -19.79 -9.07
N LYS A 209 6.45 -19.24 -10.03
CA LYS A 209 7.34 -18.09 -9.84
C LYS A 209 6.64 -16.81 -10.27
N SER A 210 6.47 -15.87 -9.34
CA SER A 210 6.00 -14.52 -9.64
C SER A 210 7.05 -13.72 -10.41
N ARG A 211 6.67 -13.14 -11.56
CA ARG A 211 7.47 -12.13 -12.26
C ARG A 211 6.83 -10.76 -12.08
N ARG A 212 7.64 -9.78 -11.68
CA ARG A 212 7.23 -8.37 -11.71
C ARG A 212 7.00 -7.95 -13.16
N CYS A 213 5.74 -7.70 -13.50
CA CYS A 213 5.39 -6.95 -14.70
C CYS A 213 5.72 -5.48 -14.44
N SER A 214 6.85 -4.99 -14.96
CA SER A 214 7.08 -3.55 -15.04
C SER A 214 6.26 -3.00 -16.21
N PRO A 215 5.29 -2.09 -15.99
CA PRO A 215 4.70 -1.37 -17.11
C PRO A 215 5.80 -0.58 -17.81
N ALA A 216 6.00 -0.84 -19.10
CA ALA A 216 6.87 -0.03 -19.93
C ALA A 216 6.41 1.43 -19.81
N ARG A 217 7.29 2.32 -19.34
CA ARG A 217 7.03 3.77 -19.29
C ARG A 217 6.73 4.25 -20.70
N ARG A 218 5.44 4.34 -21.05
CA ARG A 218 5.00 5.05 -22.25
C ARG A 218 5.28 6.53 -21.99
N GLY A 219 6.34 7.05 -22.60
CA GLY A 219 6.78 8.43 -22.44
C GLY A 219 5.71 9.40 -22.90
N SER A 220 4.92 9.92 -21.96
CA SER A 220 4.05 11.07 -22.19
C SER A 220 4.91 12.32 -22.18
N LYS A 221 5.25 12.84 -23.36
CA LYS A 221 5.75 14.20 -23.53
C LYS A 221 4.58 15.15 -23.29
N ALA A 222 4.36 15.53 -22.03
CA ALA A 222 3.45 16.63 -21.71
C ALA A 222 4.16 17.96 -21.99
N SER A 223 3.85 18.54 -23.15
CA SER A 223 4.18 19.93 -23.50
C SER A 223 3.41 20.88 -22.58
N ALA A 224 4.12 21.62 -21.74
CA ALA A 224 3.55 22.64 -20.89
C ALA A 224 3.39 23.96 -21.67
N SER A 225 2.24 24.16 -22.32
CA SER A 225 1.81 25.48 -22.78
C SER A 225 1.16 26.24 -21.62
N ARG A 226 1.84 27.28 -21.14
CA ARG A 226 1.30 28.28 -20.21
C ARG A 226 0.19 29.10 -20.90
N PRO A 227 -0.96 29.35 -20.25
CA PRO A 227 -1.80 30.48 -20.62
C PRO A 227 -1.36 31.72 -19.84
N SER A 228 -1.02 32.76 -20.59
CA SER A 228 -0.81 34.13 -20.14
C SER A 228 -2.14 34.91 -20.14
N VAL A 229 -2.19 35.92 -19.27
CA VAL A 229 -3.13 37.06 -19.24
C VAL A 229 -4.49 36.83 -18.57
N VAL A 230 -4.55 37.12 -17.27
CA VAL A 230 -5.79 37.50 -16.59
C VAL A 230 -6.00 39.00 -16.84
N ARG A 231 -7.06 39.33 -17.58
CA ARG A 231 -7.51 40.71 -17.85
C ARG A 231 -8.19 41.25 -16.58
N ARG A 232 -7.66 42.33 -15.99
CA ARG A 232 -8.33 43.08 -14.91
C ARG A 232 -9.63 43.68 -15.47
N SER A 233 -10.78 43.19 -15.03
CA SER A 233 -12.06 43.87 -15.25
C SER A 233 -12.21 44.98 -14.20
N THR A 234 -12.35 46.20 -14.69
CA THR A 234 -12.71 47.39 -13.93
C THR A 234 -14.01 47.21 -13.15
N ALA A 235 -13.99 47.71 -11.92
CA ALA A 235 -15.08 47.69 -10.95
C ALA A 235 -16.40 48.22 -11.54
N ARG A 236 -17.49 47.49 -11.26
CA ARG A 236 -18.87 47.97 -11.38
C ARG A 236 -19.56 47.71 -10.04
N GLY A 237 -20.33 48.71 -9.58
CA GLY A 237 -20.72 48.95 -8.20
C GLY A 237 -21.31 47.76 -7.45
N TRP A 238 -20.87 47.59 -6.20
CA TRP A 238 -21.48 46.72 -5.23
C TRP A 238 -22.70 47.40 -4.62
N THR A 239 -23.88 47.09 -5.13
CA THR A 239 -25.12 47.22 -4.37
C THR A 239 -25.19 46.09 -3.35
N SER A 240 -25.34 46.49 -2.09
CA SER A 240 -25.69 45.69 -0.91
C SER A 240 -26.40 44.35 -1.20
N THR A 241 -25.65 43.25 -1.21
CA THR A 241 -26.21 41.90 -1.14
C THR A 241 -26.28 41.44 0.31
N LYS A 242 -27.51 41.19 0.77
CA LYS A 242 -27.82 40.54 2.04
C LYS A 242 -26.93 39.31 2.23
N ARG A 243 -26.33 39.19 3.42
CA ARG A 243 -25.55 38.01 3.84
C ARG A 243 -26.40 36.74 3.57
N PRO A 244 -25.90 35.73 2.84
CA PRO A 244 -26.61 34.46 2.77
C PRO A 244 -26.73 33.93 4.20
N VAL A 245 -27.97 33.65 4.60
CA VAL A 245 -28.29 33.04 5.88
C VAL A 245 -27.49 31.74 6.00
N MET A 246 -26.80 31.54 7.13
CA MET A 246 -25.94 30.37 7.40
C MET A 246 -26.64 29.04 7.07
N SER A 247 -27.97 28.98 7.23
CA SER A 247 -28.81 27.84 6.87
C SER A 247 -28.76 27.48 5.37
N ALA A 248 -28.76 28.47 4.47
CA ALA A 248 -28.66 28.24 3.02
C ALA A 248 -27.29 27.68 2.63
N TYR A 249 -26.23 28.11 3.32
CA TYR A 249 -24.88 27.57 3.12
C TYR A 249 -24.77 26.12 3.62
N LEU A 250 -25.24 25.84 4.84
CA LEU A 250 -25.23 24.50 5.43
C LEU A 250 -26.06 23.52 4.59
N LEU A 251 -27.25 23.92 4.16
CA LEU A 251 -28.12 23.10 3.31
C LEU A 251 -27.47 22.82 1.95
N ARG A 252 -26.86 23.85 1.32
CA ARG A 252 -26.11 23.66 0.07
C ARG A 252 -24.94 22.70 0.26
N ARG A 253 -24.24 22.78 1.39
CA ARG A 253 -23.08 21.91 1.65
C ARG A 253 -23.49 20.48 1.95
N PHE A 254 -24.57 20.29 2.70
CA PHE A 254 -25.17 18.98 2.95
C PHE A 254 -25.66 18.33 1.66
N GLY A 255 -26.39 19.08 0.83
CA GLY A 255 -26.85 18.61 -0.49
C GLY A 255 -25.71 18.25 -1.42
N GLN A 256 -24.62 19.03 -1.43
CA GLN A 256 -23.39 18.67 -2.17
C GLN A 256 -22.78 17.36 -1.66
N GLY A 257 -22.74 17.14 -0.34
CA GLY A 257 -22.25 15.89 0.25
C GLY A 257 -23.08 14.68 -0.17
N LEU A 258 -24.42 14.80 -0.07
CA LEU A 258 -25.36 13.77 -0.55
C LEU A 258 -25.18 13.47 -2.03
N LEU A 259 -25.04 14.50 -2.87
CA LEU A 259 -24.82 14.33 -4.31
C LEU A 259 -23.51 13.58 -4.59
N VAL A 260 -22.44 13.91 -3.86
CA VAL A 260 -21.15 13.21 -4.00
C VAL A 260 -21.27 11.75 -3.57
N LEU A 261 -21.92 11.46 -2.44
CA LEU A 261 -22.15 10.09 -1.97
C LEU A 261 -22.98 9.29 -2.96
N TRP A 262 -24.08 9.87 -3.46
CA TRP A 262 -24.93 9.24 -4.46
C TRP A 262 -24.20 9.01 -5.78
N ALA A 263 -23.41 9.99 -6.25
CA ALA A 263 -22.61 9.84 -7.46
C ALA A 263 -21.52 8.77 -7.31
N ALA A 264 -20.83 8.74 -6.17
CA ALA A 264 -19.82 7.72 -5.87
C ALA A 264 -20.42 6.31 -5.80
N PHE A 265 -21.55 6.17 -5.11
CA PHE A 265 -22.31 4.91 -5.06
C PHE A 265 -22.72 4.47 -6.48
N THR A 266 -23.32 5.37 -7.25
CA THR A 266 -23.80 5.07 -8.60
C THR A 266 -22.67 4.68 -9.54
N LEU A 267 -21.57 5.44 -9.54
CA LEU A 267 -20.39 5.13 -10.33
C LEU A 267 -19.79 3.78 -9.95
N THR A 268 -19.65 3.50 -8.65
CA THR A 268 -19.11 2.23 -8.15
C THR A 268 -20.00 1.06 -8.54
N PHE A 269 -21.32 1.21 -8.39
CA PHE A 269 -22.30 0.19 -8.79
C PHE A 269 -22.14 -0.17 -10.27
N PHE A 270 -22.17 0.81 -11.17
CA PHE A 270 -22.02 0.53 -12.60
C PHE A 270 -20.63 0.01 -12.96
N LEU A 271 -19.57 0.51 -12.31
CA LEU A 271 -18.21 0.01 -12.52
C LEU A 271 -18.10 -1.49 -12.20
N LEU A 272 -18.72 -1.92 -11.10
CA LEU A 272 -18.76 -3.33 -10.71
C LEU A 272 -19.58 -4.19 -11.67
N GLN A 273 -20.65 -3.65 -12.25
CA GLN A 273 -21.50 -4.35 -13.23
C GLN A 273 -20.85 -4.49 -14.62
N VAL A 274 -19.87 -3.64 -14.95
CA VAL A 274 -19.13 -3.68 -16.22
C VAL A 274 -17.95 -4.66 -16.17
N LEU A 275 -17.51 -5.09 -14.98
CA LEU A 275 -16.44 -6.07 -14.84
C LEU A 275 -16.88 -7.43 -15.41
N PRO A 276 -16.10 -8.07 -16.30
CA PRO A 276 -16.44 -9.38 -16.83
C PRO A 276 -16.33 -10.45 -15.73
N GLY A 277 -17.45 -11.07 -15.39
CA GLY A 277 -17.53 -12.15 -14.39
C GLY A 277 -18.78 -12.02 -13.55
N ASP A 278 -19.55 -13.10 -13.44
CA ASP A 278 -20.68 -13.16 -12.52
C ASP A 278 -20.16 -13.50 -11.12
N ALA A 279 -20.03 -12.48 -10.27
CA ALA A 279 -19.49 -12.61 -8.92
C ALA A 279 -20.30 -13.57 -8.03
N VAL A 280 -21.59 -13.75 -8.33
CA VAL A 280 -22.47 -14.71 -7.65
C VAL A 280 -22.11 -16.12 -8.11
N LEU A 281 -21.98 -16.35 -9.42
CA LEU A 281 -21.53 -17.64 -9.98
C LEU A 281 -20.13 -18.03 -9.49
N ILE A 282 -19.17 -17.10 -9.48
CA ILE A 282 -17.78 -17.38 -9.04
C ILE A 282 -17.73 -17.83 -7.57
N LYS A 283 -18.61 -17.30 -6.71
CA LYS A 283 -18.70 -17.75 -5.31
C LYS A 283 -19.45 -19.07 -5.15
N PHE A 284 -20.63 -19.18 -5.76
CA PHE A 284 -21.52 -20.32 -5.51
C PHE A 284 -21.15 -21.58 -6.30
N GLN A 285 -20.30 -21.45 -7.33
CA GLN A 285 -19.62 -22.60 -7.95
C GLN A 285 -18.49 -23.18 -7.08
N ASN A 286 -18.22 -22.62 -5.90
CA ASN A 286 -17.25 -23.20 -4.97
C ASN A 286 -17.72 -24.62 -4.54
N PRO A 287 -16.97 -25.69 -4.88
CA PRO A 287 -17.34 -27.06 -4.54
C PRO A 287 -17.53 -27.32 -3.03
N ASP A 288 -16.91 -26.49 -2.19
CA ASP A 288 -16.98 -26.60 -0.72
C ASP A 288 -18.36 -26.25 -0.13
N LEU A 289 -19.19 -25.51 -0.87
CA LEU A 289 -20.53 -25.15 -0.41
C LEU A 289 -21.52 -26.31 -0.57
N GLY A 290 -21.15 -27.39 -1.29
CA GLY A 290 -22.00 -28.56 -1.51
C GLY A 290 -23.30 -28.25 -2.26
N LEU A 291 -23.38 -27.09 -2.92
CA LEU A 291 -24.59 -26.63 -3.60
C LEU A 291 -24.74 -27.32 -4.94
N SER A 292 -25.91 -27.91 -5.16
CA SER A 292 -26.29 -28.46 -6.47
C SER A 292 -26.39 -27.34 -7.52
N PRO A 293 -26.21 -27.64 -8.81
CA PRO A 293 -26.41 -26.66 -9.89
C PRO A 293 -27.79 -25.98 -9.86
N ALA A 294 -28.83 -26.70 -9.38
CA ALA A 294 -30.16 -26.16 -9.17
C ALA A 294 -30.22 -25.12 -8.04
N GLN A 295 -29.54 -25.37 -6.91
CA GLN A 295 -29.45 -24.42 -5.79
C GLN A 295 -28.62 -23.18 -6.15
N ILE A 296 -27.60 -23.33 -6.99
CA ILE A 296 -26.82 -22.20 -7.50
C ILE A 296 -27.69 -21.33 -8.41
N ALA A 297 -28.50 -21.93 -9.28
CA ALA A 297 -29.46 -21.21 -10.13
C ALA A 297 -30.55 -20.50 -9.31
N GLU A 298 -31.04 -21.14 -8.25
CA GLU A 298 -32.01 -20.57 -7.31
C GLU A 298 -31.42 -19.40 -6.51
N MET A 299 -30.18 -19.52 -6.04
CA MET A 299 -29.43 -18.42 -5.43
C MET A 299 -29.23 -17.27 -6.43
N ARG A 300 -28.90 -17.57 -7.68
CA ARG A 300 -28.71 -16.56 -8.74
C ARG A 300 -29.98 -15.76 -9.01
N LEU A 301 -31.13 -16.42 -8.98
CA LEU A 301 -32.45 -15.80 -9.03
C LEU A 301 -32.74 -14.97 -7.76
N ALA A 302 -32.40 -15.49 -6.57
CA ALA A 302 -32.59 -14.80 -5.30
C ALA A 302 -31.71 -13.54 -5.15
N TYR A 303 -30.50 -13.53 -5.70
CA TYR A 303 -29.62 -12.36 -5.76
C TYR A 303 -30.02 -11.36 -6.86
N GLY A 304 -31.06 -11.67 -7.65
CA GLY A 304 -31.60 -10.77 -8.66
C GLY A 304 -30.67 -10.52 -9.85
N ALA A 305 -29.73 -11.43 -10.11
CA ALA A 305 -28.73 -11.30 -11.19
C ALA A 305 -29.38 -11.16 -12.58
N ASP A 306 -30.56 -11.76 -12.77
CA ASP A 306 -31.33 -11.71 -14.03
C ASP A 306 -32.28 -10.49 -14.12
N SER A 307 -32.33 -9.63 -13.10
CA SER A 307 -33.16 -8.42 -13.13
C SER A 307 -32.52 -7.30 -13.95
N PRO A 308 -33.31 -6.41 -14.60
CA PRO A 308 -32.77 -5.22 -15.24
C PRO A 308 -31.89 -4.38 -14.28
N LEU A 309 -30.76 -3.88 -14.77
CA LEU A 309 -29.77 -3.15 -13.95
C LEU A 309 -30.36 -1.99 -13.13
N TRP A 310 -31.35 -1.28 -13.67
CA TRP A 310 -32.01 -0.20 -12.97
C TRP A 310 -32.81 -0.68 -11.75
N ARG A 311 -33.40 -1.89 -11.80
CA ARG A 311 -34.09 -2.51 -10.65
C ARG A 311 -33.10 -2.94 -9.59
N GLN A 312 -31.99 -3.55 -9.99
CA GLN A 312 -30.90 -3.91 -9.08
C GLN A 312 -30.39 -2.64 -8.37
N TYR A 313 -30.12 -1.58 -9.12
CA TYR A 313 -29.69 -0.29 -8.59
C TYR A 313 -30.69 0.30 -7.57
N LEU A 314 -31.98 0.38 -7.93
CA LEU A 314 -33.02 0.94 -7.04
C LEU A 314 -33.18 0.09 -5.77
N HIS A 315 -33.17 -1.24 -5.92
CA HIS A 315 -33.27 -2.16 -4.80
C HIS A 315 -32.08 -2.02 -3.85
N THR A 316 -30.85 -2.04 -4.37
CA THR A 316 -29.63 -1.87 -3.55
C THR A 316 -29.60 -0.49 -2.88
N LEU A 317 -29.97 0.57 -3.59
CA LEU A 317 -30.01 1.92 -3.02
C LEU A 317 -31.04 2.02 -1.89
N LEU A 318 -32.26 1.51 -2.09
CA LEU A 318 -33.31 1.53 -1.07
C LEU A 318 -32.97 0.62 0.12
N ALA A 319 -32.40 -0.56 -0.12
CA ALA A 319 -31.95 -1.46 0.94
C ALA A 319 -30.90 -0.79 1.84
N MET A 320 -29.88 -0.17 1.23
CA MET A 320 -28.83 0.54 1.98
C MET A 320 -29.40 1.72 2.80
N LEU A 321 -30.39 2.44 2.27
CA LEU A 321 -31.06 3.51 3.01
C LEU A 321 -31.84 3.01 4.23
N HIS A 322 -32.27 1.74 4.23
CA HIS A 322 -32.92 1.08 5.38
C HIS A 322 -31.91 0.35 6.29
N GLY A 323 -30.60 0.45 6.02
CA GLY A 323 -29.54 -0.19 6.80
C GLY A 323 -29.23 -1.65 6.38
N ASP A 324 -29.81 -2.12 5.28
CA ASP A 324 -29.47 -3.40 4.68
C ASP A 324 -28.37 -3.20 3.62
N PHE A 325 -27.14 -3.53 4.00
CA PHE A 325 -25.97 -3.46 3.13
C PHE A 325 -25.74 -4.76 2.33
N GLY A 326 -26.64 -5.74 2.48
CA GLY A 326 -26.51 -7.05 1.87
C GLY A 326 -25.44 -7.93 2.52
N TYR A 327 -25.02 -8.94 1.77
CA TYR A 327 -24.06 -9.95 2.22
C TYR A 327 -22.70 -9.78 1.56
N SER A 328 -21.63 -10.05 2.31
CA SER A 328 -20.28 -10.09 1.79
C SER A 328 -20.12 -11.29 0.86
N LEU A 329 -19.85 -11.03 -0.42
CA LEU A 329 -19.46 -12.06 -1.37
C LEU A 329 -18.11 -12.69 -1.00
N GLN A 330 -17.34 -12.17 -0.05
CA GLN A 330 -16.14 -12.85 0.43
C GLN A 330 -16.45 -13.70 1.68
N ALA A 331 -16.90 -13.06 2.75
CA ALA A 331 -17.10 -13.70 4.06
C ALA A 331 -18.39 -14.53 4.16
N GLY A 332 -19.40 -14.29 3.31
CA GLY A 332 -20.71 -14.95 3.40
C GLY A 332 -21.58 -14.46 4.57
N LEU A 333 -21.11 -13.46 5.31
CA LEU A 333 -21.82 -12.82 6.43
C LEU A 333 -22.48 -11.51 5.97
N ALA A 334 -23.47 -11.05 6.74
CA ALA A 334 -24.08 -9.74 6.51
C ALA A 334 -23.03 -8.64 6.66
N VAL A 335 -22.99 -7.69 5.73
CA VAL A 335 -22.02 -6.58 5.75
C VAL A 335 -22.21 -5.73 7.01
N SER A 336 -23.45 -5.57 7.48
CA SER A 336 -23.76 -4.91 8.75
C SER A 336 -23.06 -5.55 9.96
N SER A 337 -23.03 -6.89 10.04
CA SER A 337 -22.33 -7.60 11.12
C SER A 337 -20.81 -7.40 11.05
N LEU A 338 -20.24 -7.37 9.85
CA LEU A 338 -18.81 -7.12 9.65
C LEU A 338 -18.44 -5.69 10.03
N ILE A 339 -19.27 -4.71 9.67
CA ILE A 339 -19.08 -3.32 10.09
C ILE A 339 -19.15 -3.25 11.62
N ALA A 340 -20.18 -3.83 12.23
CA ALA A 340 -20.37 -3.79 13.68
C ALA A 340 -19.21 -4.43 14.44
N SER A 341 -18.65 -5.54 13.96
CA SER A 341 -17.54 -6.23 14.62
C SER A 341 -16.21 -5.48 14.50
N ASN A 342 -15.97 -4.77 13.39
CA ASN A 342 -14.70 -4.05 13.15
C ASN A 342 -14.74 -2.57 13.57
N LEU A 343 -15.94 -2.03 13.83
CA LEU A 343 -16.12 -0.63 14.20
C LEU A 343 -15.38 -0.23 15.48
N PRO A 344 -15.39 -1.02 16.58
CA PRO A 344 -14.70 -0.65 17.81
C PRO A 344 -13.18 -0.47 17.61
N ASP A 345 -12.53 -1.42 16.92
CA ASP A 345 -11.09 -1.36 16.65
C ASP A 345 -10.72 -0.23 15.68
N THR A 346 -11.61 0.07 14.73
CA THR A 346 -11.43 1.22 13.84
C THR A 346 -11.52 2.53 14.61
N LEU A 347 -12.50 2.66 15.51
CA LEU A 347 -12.69 3.88 16.32
C LEU A 347 -11.57 4.07 17.35
N SER A 348 -11.09 2.98 17.97
CA SER A 348 -10.00 3.04 18.95
C SER A 348 -8.69 3.58 18.35
N LEU A 349 -8.46 3.37 17.05
CA LEU A 349 -7.35 3.97 16.31
C LEU A 349 -7.67 5.34 15.72
N ALA A 350 -8.81 5.46 15.02
CA ALA A 350 -9.15 6.64 14.23
C ALA A 350 -9.40 7.88 15.10
N LEU A 351 -10.07 7.73 16.25
CA LEU A 351 -10.38 8.87 17.13
C LEU A 351 -9.10 9.48 17.73
N PRO A 352 -8.20 8.73 18.38
CA PRO A 352 -6.96 9.30 18.89
C PRO A 352 -6.07 9.88 17.79
N ALA A 353 -5.99 9.22 16.62
CA ALA A 353 -5.23 9.74 15.47
C ALA A 353 -5.77 11.09 14.98
N PHE A 354 -7.09 11.21 14.86
CA PHE A 354 -7.72 12.47 14.47
C PHE A 354 -7.53 13.57 15.51
N LEU A 355 -7.72 13.26 16.80
CA LEU A 355 -7.50 14.22 17.89
C LEU A 355 -6.05 14.71 17.93
N LEU A 356 -5.09 13.79 17.78
CA LEU A 356 -3.67 14.14 17.70
C LEU A 356 -3.37 14.99 16.47
N ALA A 357 -3.96 14.67 15.31
CA ALA A 357 -3.77 15.45 14.09
C ALA A 357 -4.26 16.89 14.25
N VAL A 358 -5.43 17.07 14.87
CA VAL A 358 -5.99 18.39 15.19
C VAL A 358 -5.07 19.12 16.17
N ALA A 359 -4.65 18.48 17.26
CA ALA A 359 -3.75 19.07 18.25
C ALA A 359 -2.43 19.53 17.61
N LEU A 360 -1.82 18.69 16.77
CA LEU A 360 -0.61 19.02 16.01
C LEU A 360 -0.83 20.19 15.06
N ALA A 361 -1.97 20.23 14.36
CA ALA A 361 -2.29 21.32 13.45
C ALA A 361 -2.40 22.68 14.17
N PHE A 362 -3.07 22.71 15.33
CA PHE A 362 -3.14 23.90 16.19
C PHE A 362 -1.77 24.28 16.75
N ALA A 363 -1.02 23.30 17.26
CA ALA A 363 0.31 23.53 17.81
C ALA A 363 1.25 24.15 16.76
N LEU A 364 1.30 23.58 15.55
CA LEU A 364 2.11 24.10 14.45
C LEU A 364 1.67 25.51 14.03
N ALA A 365 0.37 25.73 13.84
CA ALA A 365 -0.14 27.03 13.40
C ALA A 365 0.10 28.14 14.43
N PHE A 366 -0.06 27.85 15.71
CA PHE A 366 0.18 28.82 16.78
C PHE A 366 1.68 29.05 17.00
N ALA A 367 2.47 27.97 17.12
CA ALA A 367 3.91 28.07 17.34
C ALA A 367 4.64 28.78 16.18
N SER A 368 4.14 28.64 14.95
CA SER A 368 4.66 29.40 13.80
C SER A 368 4.51 30.91 13.92
N ARG A 369 3.71 31.43 14.86
CA ARG A 369 3.51 32.86 15.11
C ARG A 369 4.14 33.40 16.40
N LEU A 370 4.89 32.58 17.12
CA LEU A 370 5.55 33.05 18.34
C LEU A 370 6.57 34.16 18.00
N PRO A 371 6.49 35.33 18.66
CA PRO A 371 7.42 36.42 18.41
C PRO A 371 8.82 36.07 18.93
N GLY A 372 9.85 36.58 18.24
CA GLY A 372 11.26 36.46 18.70
C GLY A 372 12.06 35.29 18.13
N LEU A 373 11.43 34.30 17.48
CA LEU A 373 12.11 33.10 16.96
C LEU A 373 11.84 32.90 15.46
N ARG A 374 12.39 33.79 14.62
CA ARG A 374 12.19 33.76 13.15
C ARG A 374 12.58 32.43 12.51
N TRP A 375 13.68 31.82 12.96
CA TRP A 375 14.14 30.53 12.44
C TRP A 375 13.15 29.39 12.77
N LEU A 376 12.63 29.36 14.00
CA LEU A 376 11.63 28.37 14.41
C LEU A 376 10.33 28.52 13.61
N SER A 377 9.87 29.76 13.40
CA SER A 377 8.70 30.02 12.56
C SER A 377 8.87 29.49 11.14
N ASN A 378 10.01 29.78 10.50
CA ASN A 378 10.31 29.30 9.15
C ASN A 378 10.39 27.77 9.08
N PHE A 379 11.00 27.13 10.09
CA PHE A 379 11.07 25.67 10.17
C PHE A 379 9.68 25.05 10.33
N LEU A 380 8.87 25.54 11.27
CA LEU A 380 7.51 25.03 11.52
C LEU A 380 6.58 25.19 10.31
N GLN A 381 6.74 26.26 9.53
CA GLN A 381 5.99 26.46 8.28
C GLN A 381 6.36 25.45 7.19
N SER A 382 7.56 24.85 7.24
CA SER A 382 8.00 23.82 6.29
C SER A 382 7.49 22.42 6.63
N LEU A 383 7.16 22.14 7.90
CA LEU A 383 6.76 20.82 8.37
C LEU A 383 5.49 20.24 7.69
N PRO A 384 4.42 21.02 7.42
CA PRO A 384 3.27 20.47 6.71
C PRO A 384 3.61 19.92 5.32
N VAL A 385 4.53 20.56 4.60
CA VAL A 385 4.97 20.07 3.29
C VAL A 385 5.75 18.76 3.44
N LEU A 386 6.61 18.66 4.45
CA LEU A 386 7.34 17.44 4.79
C LEU A 386 6.37 16.28 5.09
N PHE A 387 5.38 16.50 5.97
CA PHE A 387 4.42 15.48 6.37
C PHE A 387 3.59 14.94 5.21
N ILE A 388 3.18 15.80 4.25
CA ILE A 388 2.46 15.37 3.04
C ILE A 388 3.37 14.61 2.07
N SER A 389 4.67 14.93 2.06
CA SER A 389 5.63 14.32 1.13
C SER A 389 6.05 12.91 1.54
N LEU A 390 5.85 12.52 2.80
CA LEU A 390 6.18 11.19 3.31
C LEU A 390 5.02 10.21 3.03
N PRO A 391 5.26 9.10 2.31
CA PRO A 391 4.24 8.06 2.18
C PRO A 391 3.89 7.47 3.54
N THR A 392 2.60 7.38 3.88
CA THR A 392 2.11 6.90 5.18
C THR A 392 2.64 5.51 5.51
N PHE A 393 2.69 4.60 4.53
CA PHE A 393 3.24 3.26 4.72
C PHE A 393 4.73 3.29 5.10
N TRP A 394 5.52 4.17 4.47
CA TRP A 394 6.95 4.30 4.73
C TRP A 394 7.17 4.85 6.13
N LEU A 395 6.39 5.87 6.52
CA LEU A 395 6.42 6.43 7.87
C LEU A 395 6.08 5.36 8.91
N GLY A 396 5.05 4.55 8.68
CA GLY A 396 4.69 3.43 9.56
C GLY A 396 5.84 2.42 9.71
N ILE A 397 6.46 2.01 8.61
CA ILE A 397 7.61 1.09 8.63
C ILE A 397 8.80 1.72 9.36
N ALA A 398 9.10 3.00 9.12
CA ALA A 398 10.21 3.70 9.76
C ALA A 398 9.99 3.83 11.27
N LEU A 399 8.77 4.14 11.71
CA LEU A 399 8.40 4.21 13.13
C LEU A 399 8.56 2.84 13.79
N ILE A 400 8.06 1.77 13.18
CA ILE A 400 8.25 0.41 13.70
C ILE A 400 9.76 0.08 13.76
N GLN A 401 10.51 0.34 12.68
CA GLN A 401 11.94 0.02 12.64
C GLN A 401 12.74 0.76 13.73
N LEU A 402 12.41 2.03 13.97
CA LEU A 402 13.12 2.86 14.93
C LEU A 402 12.73 2.50 16.37
N PHE A 403 11.44 2.42 16.66
CA PHE A 403 10.95 2.25 18.03
C PHE A 403 10.93 0.78 18.49
N SER A 404 10.64 -0.17 17.60
CA SER A 404 10.63 -1.59 17.95
C SER A 404 12.03 -2.23 17.94
N PHE A 405 12.98 -1.75 17.11
CA PHE A 405 14.30 -2.38 17.00
C PHE A 405 15.47 -1.55 17.52
N GLN A 406 15.45 -0.20 17.45
CA GLN A 406 16.56 0.62 17.97
C GLN A 406 16.33 1.10 19.40
N PHE A 407 15.13 1.59 19.71
CA PHE A 407 14.85 2.12 21.05
C PHE A 407 14.42 1.05 22.06
N ALA A 408 14.24 -0.22 21.63
CA ALA A 408 13.89 -1.35 22.48
C ALA A 408 12.84 -0.96 23.53
N LEU A 409 11.72 -0.37 23.10
CA LEU A 409 10.51 -0.27 23.91
C LEU A 409 10.07 -1.71 24.18
N ASP A 410 10.59 -2.24 25.28
CA ASP A 410 10.56 -3.61 25.80
C ASP A 410 10.30 -4.74 24.77
N PRO A 411 11.35 -5.29 24.12
CA PRO A 411 11.23 -6.36 23.13
C PRO A 411 10.59 -7.67 23.65
N GLY A 412 10.43 -7.81 24.96
CA GLY A 412 9.91 -9.02 25.61
C GLY A 412 8.46 -8.93 26.10
N ASN A 413 7.84 -7.75 26.11
CA ASN A 413 6.47 -7.58 26.60
C ASN A 413 5.51 -7.40 25.42
N GLN A 414 4.38 -8.11 25.41
CA GLN A 414 3.32 -7.79 24.46
C GLN A 414 2.78 -6.39 24.82
N PRO A 415 2.91 -5.37 23.96
CA PRO A 415 2.48 -4.02 24.29
C PRO A 415 1.00 -4.07 24.65
N GLY A 416 0.64 -3.42 25.76
CA GLY A 416 -0.76 -3.35 26.18
C GLY A 416 -1.64 -2.72 25.10
N PRO A 417 -2.97 -2.85 25.18
CA PRO A 417 -3.89 -2.35 24.15
C PRO A 417 -3.69 -0.87 23.81
N LEU A 418 -3.33 -0.04 24.79
CA LEU A 418 -3.07 1.40 24.59
C LEU A 418 -1.67 1.69 24.04
N GLU A 419 -0.67 0.89 24.42
CA GLU A 419 0.71 1.06 23.97
C GLU A 419 0.86 0.66 22.50
N GLY A 420 0.19 -0.42 22.08
CA GLY A 420 0.14 -0.86 20.69
C GLY A 420 -0.49 0.16 19.73
N LEU A 421 -1.26 1.12 20.24
CA LEU A 421 -1.90 2.17 19.45
C LEU A 421 -1.00 3.39 19.20
N ILE A 422 0.05 3.61 19.99
CA ILE A 422 0.85 4.86 19.93
C ILE A 422 1.47 5.07 18.55
N LEU A 423 2.21 4.09 18.03
CA LEU A 423 2.89 4.20 16.73
C LEU A 423 1.89 4.31 15.57
N PRO A 424 0.85 3.47 15.47
CA PRO A 424 -0.20 3.63 14.46
C PRO A 424 -0.90 5.00 14.52
N VAL A 425 -1.22 5.49 15.72
CA VAL A 425 -1.85 6.80 15.93
C VAL A 425 -0.97 7.92 15.38
N ILE A 426 0.33 7.91 15.67
CA ILE A 426 1.28 8.90 15.15
C ILE A 426 1.40 8.81 13.62
N ALA A 427 1.52 7.59 13.08
CA ALA A 427 1.67 7.36 11.65
C ALA A 427 0.49 7.91 10.84
N VAL A 428 -0.73 7.79 11.38
CA VAL A 428 -1.96 8.31 10.76
C VAL A 428 -2.13 9.81 11.03
N ALA A 429 -1.81 10.29 12.22
CA ALA A 429 -2.05 11.68 12.62
C ALA A 429 -1.19 12.69 11.83
N LEU A 430 0.09 12.38 11.59
CA LEU A 430 1.04 13.28 10.93
C LEU A 430 0.58 13.77 9.54
N PRO A 431 0.26 12.90 8.58
CA PRO A 431 -0.20 13.35 7.25
C PRO A 431 -1.55 14.07 7.29
N ILE A 432 -2.44 13.72 8.22
CA ILE A 432 -3.75 14.40 8.41
C ILE A 432 -3.55 15.81 8.99
N SER A 433 -2.59 15.99 9.90
CA SER A 433 -2.32 17.28 10.55
C SER A 433 -1.86 18.35 9.57
N ALA A 434 -1.18 17.97 8.50
CA ALA A 434 -0.55 18.89 7.57
C ALA A 434 -1.52 19.80 6.79
N PRO A 435 -2.54 19.29 6.07
CA PRO A 435 -3.51 20.15 5.40
C PRO A 435 -4.32 20.99 6.40
N LEU A 436 -4.61 20.46 7.60
CA LEU A 436 -5.28 21.21 8.67
C LEU A 436 -4.42 22.40 9.13
N ALA A 437 -3.13 22.16 9.39
CA ALA A 437 -2.16 23.18 9.78
C ALA A 437 -2.05 24.26 8.69
N GLN A 438 -1.95 23.87 7.41
CA GLN A 438 -1.86 24.82 6.29
C GLN A 438 -3.10 25.69 6.14
N ILE A 439 -4.30 25.14 6.39
CA ILE A 439 -5.54 25.94 6.36
C ILE A 439 -5.53 26.93 7.51
N LEU A 440 -5.21 26.48 8.73
CA LEU A 440 -5.21 27.31 9.93
C LEU A 440 -4.14 28.42 9.86
N MET A 441 -2.94 28.09 9.39
CA MET A 441 -1.87 29.07 9.13
C MET A 441 -2.35 30.13 8.13
N ARG A 442 -2.89 29.73 6.97
CA ARG A 442 -3.41 30.67 5.97
C ARG A 442 -4.55 31.55 6.50
N SER A 443 -5.49 30.98 7.26
CA SER A 443 -6.60 31.75 7.82
C SER A 443 -6.11 32.80 8.80
N MET A 444 -5.15 32.45 9.64
CA MET A 444 -4.60 33.39 10.61
C MET A 444 -3.72 34.47 9.94
N ASP A 445 -3.05 34.19 8.80
CA ASP A 445 -2.31 35.20 8.03
C ASP A 445 -3.25 36.20 7.39
N GLN A 446 -4.36 35.70 6.82
CA GLN A 446 -5.43 36.53 6.29
C GLN A 446 -6.06 37.43 7.35
N VAL A 447 -6.21 36.94 8.58
CA VAL A 447 -6.74 37.73 9.69
C VAL A 447 -5.71 38.76 10.19
N ALA A 448 -4.42 38.39 10.25
CA ALA A 448 -3.36 39.27 10.73
C ALA A 448 -3.19 40.56 9.91
N VAL A 449 -3.52 40.53 8.61
CA VAL A 449 -3.47 41.71 7.72
C VAL A 449 -4.77 42.51 7.69
N GLN A 450 -5.79 42.13 8.46
CA GLN A 450 -7.06 42.86 8.48
C GLN A 450 -6.90 44.21 9.21
N PRO A 451 -7.56 45.29 8.75
CA PRO A 451 -7.44 46.64 9.34
C PRO A 451 -7.76 46.71 10.84
N PHE A 452 -8.60 45.81 11.34
CA PHE A 452 -8.98 45.77 12.77
C PHE A 452 -7.93 45.08 13.66
N VAL A 453 -7.03 44.26 13.09
CA VAL A 453 -5.89 43.66 13.83
C VAL A 453 -4.69 44.61 13.81
N ALA A 454 -4.56 45.42 12.75
CA ALA A 454 -3.54 46.47 12.62
C ALA A 454 -3.85 47.72 13.48
N GLY A 455 -4.17 47.53 14.75
CA GLY A 455 -4.48 48.58 15.73
C GLY A 455 -3.26 49.16 16.43
N ARG A 456 -2.36 49.83 15.69
CA ARG A 456 -1.63 51.04 16.10
C ARG A 456 -0.73 51.47 14.93
N PRO A 457 -1.06 52.54 14.20
CA PRO A 457 -0.05 53.26 13.44
C PRO A 457 1.05 53.65 14.44
N ARG A 458 2.30 53.26 14.19
CA ARG A 458 3.41 53.99 14.79
C ARG A 458 3.27 55.41 14.28
N GLN A 459 2.81 56.31 15.15
CA GLN A 459 2.90 57.74 14.97
C GLN A 459 4.39 58.08 14.98
N GLY A 460 5.03 57.90 13.83
CA GLY A 460 6.44 58.18 13.58
C GLY A 460 6.52 59.26 12.53
N HIS A 461 6.56 60.50 13.01
CA HIS A 461 6.91 61.74 12.32
C HIS A 461 6.60 61.83 10.81
N GLU A 462 5.56 62.60 10.50
CA GLU A 462 5.61 63.49 9.34
C GLU A 462 6.86 64.40 9.44
N ARG A 463 7.88 64.08 8.66
CA ARG A 463 8.82 65.06 8.13
C ARG A 463 8.86 64.89 6.62
N ASN A 464 8.16 65.79 5.93
CA ASN A 464 8.29 66.15 4.52
C ASN A 464 8.89 65.08 3.58
N GLY A 465 8.01 64.29 2.97
CA GLY A 465 8.31 63.52 1.78
C GLY A 465 7.01 63.15 1.10
N ARG A 466 6.66 63.85 0.03
CA ARG A 466 5.44 63.61 -0.76
C ARG A 466 5.32 62.13 -1.14
N PRO A 467 4.12 61.53 -1.13
CA PRO A 467 3.93 60.19 -1.67
C PRO A 467 4.16 60.22 -3.18
N LEU A 468 5.07 59.37 -3.66
CA LEU A 468 5.17 59.05 -5.09
C LEU A 468 3.87 58.36 -5.51
N ALA A 469 3.05 59.08 -6.27
CA ALA A 469 1.92 58.50 -6.98
C ALA A 469 2.45 57.49 -8.05
N PRO A 470 1.74 56.39 -8.32
CA PRO A 470 2.03 55.56 -9.48
C PRO A 470 1.65 56.36 -10.74
N CYS A 471 2.60 56.60 -11.63
CA CYS A 471 2.33 57.14 -12.96
C CYS A 471 1.68 56.06 -13.83
N ASP A 472 0.38 55.86 -13.67
CA ASP A 472 -0.48 55.18 -14.64
C ASP A 472 -1.31 56.26 -15.36
N GLY A 473 -0.86 56.69 -16.55
CA GLY A 473 -1.60 57.64 -17.37
C GLY A 473 -0.74 58.30 -18.44
N GLU A 474 -1.25 58.30 -19.68
CA GLU A 474 -0.66 58.88 -20.88
C GLU A 474 -0.06 60.29 -20.64
N CYS A 475 1.16 60.53 -21.13
CA CYS A 475 1.70 61.90 -21.24
C CYS A 475 0.97 62.65 -22.35
N PRO A 476 0.22 63.73 -22.07
CA PRO A 476 -0.15 64.68 -23.10
C PRO A 476 1.09 65.47 -23.51
N ALA A 477 1.27 65.63 -24.81
CA ALA A 477 2.36 66.41 -25.39
C ALA A 477 2.26 67.89 -24.96
N ALA A 478 3.07 68.32 -24.01
CA ALA A 478 3.55 69.70 -23.85
C ALA A 478 4.67 69.77 -22.79
N GLY A 479 5.82 70.32 -23.15
CA GLY A 479 6.84 70.74 -22.17
C GLY A 479 8.02 69.78 -22.00
N ALA A 480 8.81 69.59 -23.05
CA ALA A 480 10.12 68.98 -22.97
C ALA A 480 11.12 69.95 -22.28
N GLU A 481 11.47 69.72 -21.01
CA GLU A 481 12.77 70.17 -20.46
C GLU A 481 13.23 69.56 -19.12
N TYR A 482 12.41 68.76 -18.42
CA TYR A 482 12.78 68.28 -17.06
C TYR A 482 13.24 66.81 -16.91
N CYS A 483 13.31 66.02 -17.99
CA CYS A 483 13.74 64.60 -17.94
C CYS A 483 15.17 64.34 -18.44
N ARG A 484 16.13 65.24 -18.17
CA ARG A 484 17.56 64.99 -18.50
C ARG A 484 18.46 64.56 -17.33
N ALA A 485 17.94 64.36 -16.12
CA ALA A 485 18.77 64.08 -14.95
C ALA A 485 18.72 62.64 -14.39
N ALA A 486 17.90 61.74 -14.91
CA ALA A 486 17.69 60.41 -14.31
C ALA A 486 17.97 59.20 -15.24
N ALA A 487 18.72 59.38 -16.32
CA ALA A 487 19.14 58.31 -17.22
C ALA A 487 20.63 57.95 -17.05
N ARG A 488 21.12 57.91 -15.81
CA ARG A 488 22.45 57.38 -15.47
C ARG A 488 22.37 56.53 -14.22
N ARG A 489 22.08 55.24 -14.39
CA ARG A 489 22.57 54.10 -13.59
C ARG A 489 21.71 52.87 -13.87
N THR A 490 22.09 52.12 -14.89
CA THR A 490 21.86 50.67 -14.97
C THR A 490 22.72 50.15 -16.12
N ASP A 491 23.96 49.80 -15.81
CA ASP A 491 24.76 48.96 -16.68
C ASP A 491 25.57 47.99 -15.81
N CYS A 492 25.39 46.69 -16.07
CA CYS A 492 26.09 45.61 -15.40
C CYS A 492 26.99 44.93 -16.44
N ARG A 493 28.30 45.14 -16.26
CA ARG A 493 29.45 44.36 -16.74
C ARG A 493 29.81 44.42 -18.22
N GLY A 494 30.81 45.25 -18.51
CA GLY A 494 31.90 44.92 -19.43
C GLY A 494 33.22 44.84 -18.65
N ALA A 495 33.82 43.65 -18.61
CA ALA A 495 35.27 43.54 -18.53
C ALA A 495 35.84 43.97 -19.90
N ASP A 496 36.88 44.80 -19.98
CA ASP A 496 38.26 44.29 -19.97
C ASP A 496 39.36 45.36 -20.19
N HIS A 497 40.55 45.03 -19.69
CA HIS A 497 41.90 45.34 -20.17
C HIS A 497 42.48 46.76 -20.31
N ARG A 498 43.56 47.00 -19.55
CA ARG A 498 44.85 47.43 -20.13
C ARG A 498 45.61 46.19 -20.59
N ASP A 499 45.93 46.06 -21.86
CA ASP A 499 47.31 46.09 -22.38
C ASP A 499 47.41 45.65 -23.86
N ARG A 500 47.94 46.58 -24.67
CA ARG A 500 48.86 46.41 -25.82
C ARG A 500 48.54 45.45 -26.98
N LEU A 501 48.14 46.07 -28.10
CA LEU A 501 48.74 46.02 -29.46
C LEU A 501 49.20 44.67 -30.07
N ARG A 502 48.50 44.20 -31.12
CA ARG A 502 49.07 43.77 -32.43
C ARG A 502 47.96 43.60 -33.52
N PRO A 503 48.26 43.74 -34.83
CA PRO A 503 47.25 43.98 -35.86
C PRO A 503 46.88 42.77 -36.77
N GLN A 504 45.57 42.74 -37.10
CA GLN A 504 44.80 42.32 -38.30
C GLN A 504 45.17 41.14 -39.26
N ARG A 505 44.18 40.20 -39.38
CA ARG A 505 43.53 39.52 -40.57
C ARG A 505 44.36 38.59 -41.50
N PRO A 506 43.74 37.70 -42.33
CA PRO A 506 42.45 36.95 -42.29
C PRO A 506 42.59 35.41 -42.61
N ARG A 507 41.50 34.62 -42.47
CA ARG A 507 41.33 33.18 -42.91
C ARG A 507 41.33 33.05 -44.46
N PRO A 508 41.37 31.85 -45.14
CA PRO A 508 41.08 30.45 -44.72
C PRO A 508 41.95 29.31 -45.36
N ALA A 509 41.79 28.04 -44.93
CA ALA A 509 41.68 26.81 -45.76
C ALA A 509 41.82 25.52 -44.90
N ASP A 510 40.83 24.63 -44.98
CA ASP A 510 41.00 23.15 -44.85
C ASP A 510 41.52 22.62 -46.21
N PRO A 511 42.08 21.38 -46.38
CA PRO A 511 41.98 20.19 -45.52
C PRO A 511 43.29 19.33 -45.43
N ALA A 512 43.16 18.14 -44.83
CA ALA A 512 43.91 16.89 -45.10
C ALA A 512 45.11 16.51 -44.19
N GLY A 513 44.92 15.40 -43.48
CA GLY A 513 45.76 14.20 -43.64
C GLY A 513 47.06 14.09 -42.86
N GLY A 514 47.22 12.98 -42.13
CA GLY A 514 48.53 12.33 -41.99
C GLY A 514 48.97 12.00 -40.56
N GLN A 515 48.84 10.70 -40.26
CA GLN A 515 49.53 9.88 -39.25
C GLN A 515 49.11 10.01 -37.78
#